data_AF-A0A2G1Z8I3-F1
#
_entry.id   AF-A0A2G1Z8I3-F1
#
_cell.length_a   1.000
_cell.length_b   1.000
_cell.length_c   1.000
_cell.angle_alpha   90.00
_cell.angle_beta   90.00
_cell.angle_gamma   90.00
#
_symmetry.space_group_name_H-M   'P 1'
#
loop_
_entity.id
_entity.type
_entity.pdbx_description
1 polymer ?
#
loop_
_entity_poly.entity_id
_entity_poly.type
_entity_poly.pdbx_seq_one_letter_code
_entity_poly.pdbx_strand_id
1 'polypeptide(L)'
;MENVQKFPPQTLKSPSAWYGQEMAKNTDIWLTYLSSKEVSEHETAAENFQSNGQDLGAMSQEDFPLPLLMAKLEKLRNNLMHGIGFELLRGLPVKQYSQRMAAAIFCGIGAYIGLPRSQNTAGRHCQRKTDL
;
A
#
# COMPACT_ATOMS: atom_id res chain seq x y z
N MET A 1 -37.61 -15.40 11.41
CA MET A 1 -37.05 -14.55 12.49
C MET A 1 -35.54 -14.67 12.38
N GLU A 2 -34.88 -13.65 11.82
CA GLU A 2 -33.42 -13.64 11.67
C GLU A 2 -32.75 -13.43 13.03
N ASN A 3 -31.80 -14.32 13.32
CA ASN A 3 -31.06 -14.34 14.57
C ASN A 3 -29.95 -13.28 14.48
N VAL A 4 -30.27 -12.02 14.83
CA VAL A 4 -29.29 -10.94 14.86
C VAL A 4 -28.37 -11.14 16.06
N GLN A 5 -27.11 -11.49 15.78
CA GLN A 5 -26.06 -11.60 16.80
C GLN A 5 -25.89 -10.25 17.53
N LYS A 6 -26.34 -10.17 18.78
CA LYS A 6 -26.34 -8.94 19.59
C LYS A 6 -24.97 -8.51 20.12
N PHE A 7 -23.98 -9.41 20.12
CA PHE A 7 -22.64 -9.16 20.68
C PHE A 7 -21.54 -9.83 19.84
N PRO A 8 -20.34 -9.22 19.76
CA PRO A 8 -19.21 -9.82 19.08
C PRO A 8 -18.87 -11.19 19.71
N PRO A 9 -18.36 -12.14 18.91
CA PRO A 9 -18.03 -13.48 19.41
C PRO A 9 -16.96 -13.39 20.49
N GLN A 10 -17.01 -14.31 21.47
CA GLN A 10 -16.01 -14.38 22.55
C GLN A 10 -14.59 -14.67 22.04
N THR A 11 -14.47 -15.28 20.85
CA THR A 11 -13.20 -15.49 20.17
C THR A 11 -13.31 -15.00 18.72
N LEU A 12 -12.34 -14.21 18.28
CA LEU A 12 -12.23 -13.81 16.89
C LEU A 12 -11.35 -14.82 16.16
N LYS A 13 -11.92 -15.55 15.21
CA LYS A 13 -11.20 -16.50 14.36
C LYS A 13 -11.14 -15.92 12.96
N SER A 14 -10.11 -15.13 12.69
CA SER A 14 -9.81 -14.59 11.36
C SER A 14 -8.30 -14.56 11.15
N PRO A 15 -7.83 -14.53 9.89
CA PRO A 15 -6.40 -14.35 9.61
C PRO A 15 -5.80 -13.09 10.23
N SER A 16 -6.62 -12.04 10.44
CA SER A 16 -6.21 -10.79 11.08
C SER A 16 -6.17 -10.85 12.61
N ALA A 17 -6.59 -11.96 13.23
CA ALA A 17 -6.57 -12.17 14.68
C ALA A 17 -5.26 -12.87 15.11
N TRP A 18 -4.15 -12.14 15.07
CA TRP A 18 -2.80 -12.64 15.37
C TRP A 18 -2.15 -11.91 16.55
N TYR A 19 -1.14 -12.53 17.15
CA TYR A 19 -0.28 -11.90 18.16
C TYR A 19 1.05 -11.46 17.56
N GLY A 20 1.60 -10.33 18.03
CA GLY A 20 2.85 -9.79 17.51
C GLY A 20 4.03 -10.78 17.58
N GLN A 21 4.05 -11.66 18.58
CA GLN A 21 5.07 -12.70 18.72
C GLN A 21 5.00 -13.75 17.60
N GLU A 22 3.81 -14.04 17.07
CA GLU A 22 3.63 -14.98 15.95
C GLU A 22 4.14 -14.35 14.65
N MET A 23 3.84 -13.07 14.45
CA MET A 23 4.33 -12.30 13.29
C MET A 23 5.84 -12.10 13.31
N ALA A 24 6.43 -11.88 14.50
CA ALA A 24 7.86 -11.73 14.66
C ALA A 24 8.65 -13.01 14.31
N LYS A 25 8.05 -14.19 14.53
CA LYS A 25 8.66 -15.49 14.20
C LYS A 25 8.59 -15.81 12.72
N ASN A 26 7.58 -15.29 12.01
CA ASN A 26 7.27 -15.65 10.63
C ASN A 26 7.18 -14.40 9.75
N THR A 27 8.32 -13.77 9.48
CA THR A 27 8.38 -12.52 8.71
C THR A 27 7.84 -12.68 7.29
N ASP A 28 7.98 -13.86 6.69
CA ASP A 28 7.55 -14.14 5.31
C ASP A 28 6.03 -14.01 5.10
N ILE A 29 5.25 -13.95 6.18
CA ILE A 29 3.80 -13.75 6.14
C ILE A 29 3.45 -12.31 5.73
N TRP A 30 4.28 -11.34 6.10
CA TRP A 30 3.99 -9.91 5.96
C TRP A 30 5.10 -9.11 5.30
N LEU A 31 6.29 -9.68 5.09
CA LEU A 31 7.44 -9.00 4.51
C LEU A 31 7.63 -9.42 3.05
N THR A 32 7.46 -8.47 2.14
CA THR A 32 7.69 -8.66 0.71
C THR A 32 8.88 -7.83 0.26
N TYR A 33 9.87 -8.51 -0.33
CA TYR A 33 11.01 -7.85 -0.96
C TYR A 33 10.71 -7.56 -2.43
N LEU A 34 11.03 -6.34 -2.85
CA LEU A 34 11.04 -5.92 -4.24
C LEU A 34 12.40 -6.27 -4.86
N SER A 35 12.35 -6.91 -6.01
CA SER A 35 13.53 -7.14 -6.85
C SER A 35 13.97 -5.83 -7.51
N SER A 36 15.23 -5.79 -8.00
CA SER A 36 15.74 -4.61 -8.70
C SER A 36 14.91 -4.23 -9.93
N LYS A 37 14.29 -5.21 -10.61
CA LYS A 37 13.40 -4.96 -11.75
C LYS A 37 12.11 -4.26 -11.33
N GLU A 38 11.53 -4.69 -10.21
CA GLU A 38 10.32 -4.09 -9.64
C GLU A 38 10.60 -2.69 -9.08
N VAL A 39 11.76 -2.48 -8.45
CA VAL A 39 12.20 -1.14 -8.03
C VAL A 39 12.35 -0.22 -9.25
N SER A 40 13.02 -0.68 -10.31
CA SER A 40 13.20 0.11 -11.53
C SER A 40 11.88 0.45 -12.22
N GLU A 41 10.88 -0.44 -12.15
CA GLU A 41 9.53 -0.16 -12.66
C GLU A 41 8.86 0.99 -11.88
N HIS A 42 8.93 0.98 -10.55
CA HIS A 42 8.43 2.08 -9.73
C HIS A 42 9.13 3.41 -10.04
N GLU A 43 10.45 3.39 -10.21
CA GLU A 43 11.24 4.57 -10.53
C GLU A 43 10.83 5.15 -11.89
N THR A 44 10.74 4.30 -12.91
CA THR A 44 10.33 4.68 -14.26
C THR A 44 8.91 5.28 -14.28
N ALA A 45 7.96 4.65 -13.59
CA ALA A 45 6.60 5.17 -13.50
C ALA A 45 6.56 6.52 -12.77
N ALA A 46 7.34 6.69 -11.70
CA ALA A 46 7.43 7.94 -10.95
C ALA A 46 8.10 9.08 -11.74
N GLU A 47 9.10 8.78 -12.56
CA GLU A 47 9.72 9.76 -13.44
C GLU A 47 8.74 10.25 -14.52
N ASN A 48 8.06 9.32 -15.19
CA ASN A 48 7.05 9.63 -16.22
C ASN A 48 5.89 10.45 -15.67
N PHE A 49 5.38 10.09 -14.49
CA PHE A 49 4.32 10.85 -13.84
C PHE A 49 4.77 12.29 -13.52
N GLN A 50 6.00 12.45 -13.02
CA GLN A 50 6.53 13.76 -12.65
C GLN A 50 6.76 14.67 -13.87
N SER A 51 7.15 14.11 -15.02
CA SER A 51 7.31 14.87 -16.28
C SER A 51 5.99 15.38 -16.83
N ASN A 52 4.87 14.68 -16.57
CA ASN A 52 3.54 15.08 -17.04
C ASN A 52 2.92 16.22 -16.20
N GLY A 53 3.57 16.63 -15.10
CA GLY A 53 3.11 17.75 -14.28
C GLY A 53 1.80 17.50 -13.52
N GLN A 54 1.35 16.24 -13.44
CA GLN A 54 0.09 15.86 -12.80
C GLN A 54 0.14 16.02 -11.27
N ASP A 55 -1.02 16.25 -10.65
CA ASP A 55 -1.17 16.35 -9.21
C ASP A 55 -1.16 14.95 -8.56
N LEU A 56 -0.25 14.76 -7.60
CA LEU A 56 -0.16 13.54 -6.79
C LEU A 56 -1.49 13.19 -6.10
N GLY A 57 -2.31 14.20 -5.79
CA GLY A 57 -3.60 14.02 -5.15
C GLY A 57 -4.67 13.40 -6.06
N ALA A 58 -4.50 13.41 -7.38
CA ALA A 58 -5.49 12.91 -8.35
C ALA A 58 -5.01 11.67 -9.11
N MET A 59 -3.86 11.10 -8.73
CA MET A 59 -3.22 9.97 -9.40
C MET A 59 -4.14 8.73 -9.44
N SER A 60 -4.32 8.17 -10.63
CA SER A 60 -4.99 6.88 -10.83
C SER A 60 -3.99 5.77 -11.20
N GLN A 61 -4.48 4.52 -11.35
CA GLN A 61 -3.65 3.40 -11.80
C GLN A 61 -3.15 3.60 -13.24
N GLU A 62 -3.96 4.26 -14.08
CA GLU A 62 -3.63 4.56 -15.47
C GLU A 62 -2.50 5.59 -15.58
N ASP A 63 -2.42 6.53 -14.64
CA ASP A 63 -1.35 7.52 -14.56
C ASP A 63 -0.01 6.94 -14.04
N PHE A 64 -0.05 5.76 -13.40
CA PHE A 64 1.11 5.12 -12.77
C PHE A 64 1.20 3.63 -13.13
N PRO A 65 1.47 3.27 -14.40
CA PRO A 65 1.41 1.88 -14.87
C PRO A 65 2.52 1.01 -14.28
N LEU A 66 2.14 -0.12 -13.68
CA LEU A 66 3.03 -1.11 -13.06
C LEU A 66 2.72 -2.55 -13.55
N PRO A 67 2.95 -2.88 -14.84
CA PRO A 67 2.58 -4.18 -15.39
C PRO A 67 3.28 -5.39 -14.75
N LEU A 68 4.56 -5.27 -14.36
CA LEU A 68 5.29 -6.37 -13.70
C LEU A 68 4.80 -6.58 -12.27
N LEU A 69 4.49 -5.48 -11.56
CA LEU A 69 4.04 -5.50 -10.17
C LEU A 69 2.53 -5.71 -9.99
N MET A 70 1.73 -5.63 -11.04
CA MET A 70 0.26 -5.71 -10.97
C MET A 70 -0.23 -6.93 -10.17
N ALA A 71 0.25 -8.13 -10.51
CA ALA A 71 -0.15 -9.36 -9.81
C ALA A 71 0.28 -9.35 -8.33
N LYS A 72 1.43 -8.75 -8.00
CA LYS A 72 1.91 -8.62 -6.61
C LYS A 72 1.04 -7.63 -5.83
N LEU A 73 0.65 -6.51 -6.45
CA LEU A 73 -0.22 -5.50 -5.83
C LEU A 73 -1.65 -6.00 -5.64
N GLU A 74 -2.18 -6.82 -6.56
CA GLU A 74 -3.46 -7.50 -6.37
C GLU A 74 -3.43 -8.48 -5.19
N LYS A 75 -2.35 -9.25 -5.07
CA LYS A 75 -2.13 -10.14 -3.92
C LYS A 75 -2.05 -9.35 -2.62
N LEU A 76 -1.31 -8.25 -2.61
CA LEU A 76 -1.19 -7.36 -1.46
C LEU A 76 -2.58 -6.80 -1.07
N ARG A 77 -3.37 -6.32 -2.04
CA ARG A 77 -4.74 -5.86 -1.78
C ARG A 77 -5.59 -6.95 -1.14
N ASN A 78 -5.48 -8.19 -1.64
CA ASN A 78 -6.20 -9.32 -1.05
C ASN A 78 -5.73 -9.63 0.39
N ASN A 79 -4.43 -9.58 0.66
CA ASN A 79 -3.86 -9.78 1.99
C ASN A 79 -4.34 -8.71 2.99
N LEU A 80 -4.48 -7.47 2.54
CA LEU A 80 -5.01 -6.39 3.36
C LEU A 80 -6.49 -6.58 3.69
N MET A 81 -7.30 -7.05 2.74
CA MET A 81 -8.76 -7.17 2.91
C MET A 81 -9.19 -8.47 3.60
N HIS A 82 -8.50 -9.58 3.32
CA HIS A 82 -8.91 -10.93 3.73
C HIS A 82 -7.83 -11.70 4.51
N GLY A 83 -6.62 -11.16 4.57
CA GLY A 83 -5.48 -11.77 5.26
C GLY A 83 -5.23 -11.15 6.63
N ILE A 84 -3.94 -11.02 6.96
CA ILE A 84 -3.48 -10.50 8.25
C ILE A 84 -3.71 -8.98 8.42
N GLY A 85 -4.10 -8.28 7.35
CA GLY A 85 -4.46 -6.86 7.39
C GLY A 85 -3.31 -5.88 7.23
N PHE A 86 -2.08 -6.34 7.01
CA PHE A 86 -0.92 -5.48 6.73
C PHE A 86 0.14 -6.21 5.89
N GLU A 87 1.00 -5.44 5.21
CA GLU A 87 2.17 -5.94 4.49
C GLU A 87 3.26 -4.86 4.47
N LEU A 88 4.52 -5.25 4.59
CA LEU A 88 5.70 -4.38 4.46
C LEU A 88 6.40 -4.67 3.13
N LEU A 89 6.35 -3.69 2.23
CA LEU A 89 7.18 -3.68 1.04
C LEU A 89 8.58 -3.14 1.37
N ARG A 90 9.62 -3.92 1.09
CA ARG A 90 11.02 -3.57 1.33
C ARG A 90 11.83 -3.65 0.03
N GLY A 91 12.83 -2.79 -0.13
CA GLY A 91 13.75 -2.81 -1.28
C GLY A 91 13.87 -1.46 -2.00
N LEU A 92 12.92 -0.53 -1.79
CA LEU A 92 13.00 0.82 -2.36
C LEU A 92 14.17 1.61 -1.73
N PRO A 93 15.13 2.13 -2.52
CA PRO A 93 16.22 2.97 -2.06
C PRO A 93 15.77 4.42 -1.73
N VAL A 94 14.77 4.57 -0.87
CA VAL A 94 14.12 5.86 -0.54
C VAL A 94 15.06 7.00 -0.13
N LYS A 95 16.24 6.68 0.43
CA LYS A 95 17.26 7.68 0.79
C LYS A 95 17.87 8.39 -0.42
N GLN A 96 17.76 7.80 -1.60
CA GLN A 96 18.26 8.35 -2.87
C GLN A 96 17.17 9.15 -3.60
N TYR A 97 15.92 9.08 -3.13
CA TYR A 97 14.79 9.72 -3.80
C TYR A 97 14.59 11.15 -3.35
N SER A 98 14.21 11.99 -4.30
CA SER A 98 13.62 13.28 -3.97
C SER A 98 12.29 13.06 -3.23
N GLN A 99 11.86 14.06 -2.47
CA GLN A 99 10.56 14.00 -1.79
C GLN A 99 9.41 13.77 -2.78
N ARG A 100 9.48 14.38 -3.96
CA ARG A 100 8.46 14.25 -4.99
C ARG A 100 8.41 12.84 -5.58
N MET A 101 9.57 12.23 -5.81
CA MET A 101 9.66 10.86 -6.30
C MET A 101 9.15 9.84 -5.26
N ALA A 102 9.57 9.99 -4.00
CA ALA A 102 9.07 9.13 -2.92
C ALA A 102 7.55 9.26 -2.76
N ALA A 103 7.01 10.48 -2.85
CA ALA A 103 5.57 10.72 -2.81
C ALA A 103 4.85 10.12 -4.03
N ALA A 104 5.41 10.23 -5.24
CA ALA A 104 4.84 9.63 -6.44
C ALA A 104 4.77 8.11 -6.34
N ILE A 105 5.85 7.45 -5.91
CA ILE A 105 5.86 5.99 -5.71
C ILE A 105 4.83 5.57 -4.65
N PHE A 106 4.77 6.30 -3.54
CA PHE A 106 3.80 6.01 -2.48
C PHE A 106 2.34 6.15 -2.96
N CYS A 107 2.02 7.25 -3.66
CA CYS A 107 0.68 7.46 -4.22
C CYS A 107 0.35 6.42 -5.28
N GLY A 108 1.32 6.07 -6.13
CA GLY A 108 1.19 5.09 -7.19
C GLY A 108 0.83 3.71 -6.64
N ILE A 109 1.55 3.24 -5.63
CA ILE A 109 1.19 2.01 -4.91
C ILE A 109 -0.21 2.12 -4.30
N GLY A 110 -0.53 3.25 -3.68
CA GLY A 110 -1.85 3.51 -3.09
C GLY A 110 -3.01 3.37 -4.09
N ALA A 111 -2.82 3.85 -5.33
CA ALA A 111 -3.83 3.76 -6.39
C ALA A 111 -4.21 2.31 -6.75
N TYR A 112 -3.31 1.34 -6.56
CA TYR A 112 -3.58 -0.09 -6.78
C TYR A 112 -4.31 -0.77 -5.63
N ILE A 113 -4.18 -0.25 -4.41
CA ILE A 113 -4.73 -0.88 -3.20
C ILE A 113 -6.18 -0.45 -2.97
N GLY A 114 -6.53 0.79 -3.31
CA GLY A 114 -7.90 1.29 -3.19
C GLY A 114 -8.07 2.68 -3.79
N LEU A 115 -9.32 3.14 -3.81
CA LEU A 115 -9.61 4.50 -4.24
C LEU A 115 -9.05 5.50 -3.22
N PRO A 116 -8.32 6.55 -3.66
CA PRO A 116 -7.96 7.65 -2.78
C PRO A 116 -9.23 8.19 -2.12
N ARG A 117 -9.31 8.13 -0.79
CA ARG A 117 -10.33 8.82 0.00
C ARG A 117 -9.67 10.02 0.65
N SER A 118 -10.30 11.19 0.55
CA SER A 118 -9.80 12.40 1.19
C SER A 118 -9.66 12.16 2.70
N GLN A 119 -8.43 12.23 3.22
CA GLN A 119 -8.16 12.00 4.66
C GLN A 119 -8.33 13.29 5.49
N ASN A 120 -8.71 14.40 4.87
CA ASN A 120 -9.08 15.66 5.53
C ASN A 120 -10.13 16.45 4.73
N THR A 121 -10.67 17.53 5.30
CA THR A 121 -11.62 18.45 4.65
C THR A 121 -11.03 19.22 3.46
N ALA A 122 -9.72 19.09 3.20
CA ALA A 122 -8.99 19.82 2.16
C ALA A 122 -8.68 19.00 0.90
N GLY A 123 -9.26 17.80 0.74
CA GLY A 123 -9.12 17.01 -0.49
C GLY A 123 -7.75 16.32 -0.64
N ARG A 124 -6.90 16.29 0.39
CA ARG A 124 -5.54 15.71 0.27
C ARG A 124 -5.55 14.21 0.54
N HIS A 125 -5.18 13.43 -0.47
CA HIS A 125 -5.21 11.97 -0.46
C HIS A 125 -3.94 11.31 0.11
N CYS A 126 -2.80 12.01 0.03
CA CYS A 126 -1.52 11.55 0.55
C CYS A 126 -0.96 12.58 1.54
N GLN A 127 -0.73 12.18 2.78
CA GLN A 127 -0.19 13.05 3.82
C GLN A 127 1.19 12.60 4.25
N ARG A 128 2.05 13.59 4.44
CA ARG A 128 3.33 13.44 5.12
C ARG A 128 3.05 13.40 6.63
N LYS A 129 3.55 12.38 7.34
CA LYS A 129 3.89 12.56 8.76
C LYS A 129 5.35 12.97 8.80
N THR A 130 5.62 14.26 9.01
CA THR A 130 6.93 14.71 9.52
C THR A 130 7.02 14.35 11.00
N ASP A 131 8.21 13.91 11.38
CA ASP A 131 8.54 13.11 12.57
C ASP A 131 8.15 13.70 13.94
N LEU A 132 8.24 12.84 14.96
CA LEU A 132 8.61 13.24 16.33
C LEU A 132 10.13 13.35 16.42
#